data_AF-A7S956-F1
#
_entry.id   AF-A7S956-F1
#
_cell.length_a   1.000
_cell.length_b   1.000
_cell.length_c   1.000
_cell.angle_alpha   90.00
_cell.angle_beta   90.00
_cell.angle_gamma   90.00
#
_symmetry.space_group_name_H-M   'P 1'
#
loop_
_entity.id
_entity.type
_entity.pdbx_description
1 polymer ?
#
loop_
_entity_poly.entity_id
_entity_poly.type
_entity_poly.pdbx_seq_one_letter_code
_entity_poly.pdbx_strand_id
1 'polypeptide(L)'
;HALLQSDWLLHDDVMCLQLWYHMYGRHTGTLQIHIRTNTSNTVVWRVSGANEKQWVFGQTPINTDGKRFKFIVEGIAGAGSEGDIAIDDLGLVPGPC
;
A
#
# COMPACT_ATOMS: atom_id res chain seq x y z
N HIS A 1 -9.72 10.86 -3.00
CA HIS A 1 -8.65 9.91 -2.63
C HIS A 1 -8.03 10.39 -1.31
N ALA A 2 -7.38 9.50 -0.58
CA ALA A 2 -6.64 9.79 0.66
C ALA A 2 -5.25 9.15 0.58
N LEU A 3 -4.25 9.82 1.14
CA LEU A 3 -2.86 9.38 1.12
C LEU A 3 -2.29 9.28 2.54
N LEU A 4 -1.73 8.13 2.86
CA LEU A 4 -0.84 7.94 4.02
C LEU A 4 0.58 7.78 3.48
N GLN A 5 1.52 8.60 3.98
CA GLN A 5 2.89 8.64 3.48
C GLN A 5 3.87 8.37 4.61
N SER A 6 4.91 7.59 4.31
CA SER A 6 6.09 7.49 5.18
C SER A 6 7.01 8.70 5.02
N ASP A 7 7.95 8.81 5.96
CA ASP A 7 9.14 9.63 5.79
C ASP A 7 10.03 9.11 4.64
N TRP A 8 11.02 9.92 4.28
CA TRP A 8 12.05 9.46 3.34
C TRP A 8 12.97 8.44 4.02
N LEU A 9 12.98 7.24 3.50
CA LEU A 9 13.78 6.11 3.94
C LEU A 9 14.99 5.89 3.02
N LEU A 10 16.04 5.29 3.56
CA LEU A 10 17.21 4.83 2.83
C LEU A 10 17.56 3.43 3.35
N HIS A 11 17.48 2.42 2.49
CA HIS A 11 17.87 1.05 2.77
C HIS A 11 18.61 0.50 1.55
N ASP A 12 19.68 -0.26 1.79
CA ASP A 12 20.51 -0.84 0.73
C ASP A 12 20.08 -2.27 0.36
N ASP A 13 19.22 -2.88 1.18
CA ASP A 13 18.70 -4.23 0.99
C ASP A 13 17.28 -4.24 0.39
N VAL A 14 16.89 -5.39 -0.17
CA VAL A 14 15.50 -5.67 -0.51
C VAL A 14 14.66 -5.65 0.77
N MET A 15 13.55 -4.91 0.75
CA MET A 15 12.62 -4.81 1.86
C MET A 15 11.27 -5.40 1.48
N CYS A 16 10.53 -5.93 2.45
CA CYS A 16 9.16 -6.35 2.28
C CYS A 16 8.22 -5.39 3.02
N LEU A 17 7.33 -4.73 2.28
CA LEU A 17 6.26 -3.93 2.89
C LEU A 17 5.06 -4.82 3.12
N GLN A 18 4.58 -4.85 4.35
CA GLN A 18 3.50 -5.70 4.83
C GLN A 18 2.39 -4.83 5.41
N LEU A 19 1.15 -5.26 5.24
CA LEU A 19 -0.02 -4.63 5.83
C LEU A 19 -1.16 -5.62 5.98
N TRP A 20 -2.05 -5.35 6.93
CA TRP A 20 -3.39 -5.91 6.94
C TRP A 20 -4.36 -4.88 6.35
N TYR A 21 -5.32 -5.35 5.54
CA TYR A 21 -6.36 -4.51 4.98
C TYR A 21 -7.74 -5.17 5.04
N HIS A 22 -8.77 -4.34 5.15
CA HIS A 22 -10.17 -4.72 5.06
C HIS A 22 -10.89 -3.78 4.10
N MET A 23 -11.65 -4.34 3.17
CA MET A 23 -12.28 -3.59 2.08
C MET A 23 -13.67 -4.16 1.80
N TYR A 24 -14.73 -3.57 2.36
CA TYR A 24 -16.07 -4.15 2.25
C TYR A 24 -17.10 -3.15 1.71
N GLY A 25 -18.17 -3.66 1.11
CA GLY A 25 -19.28 -2.87 0.60
C GLY A 25 -19.42 -2.86 -0.93
N ARG A 26 -20.48 -2.19 -1.42
CA ARG A 26 -20.86 -2.19 -2.83
C ARG A 26 -20.03 -1.23 -3.67
N HIS A 27 -19.63 -0.11 -3.07
CA HIS A 27 -18.86 0.95 -3.72
C HIS A 27 -17.43 1.02 -3.19
N THR A 28 -16.88 -0.14 -2.82
CA THR A 28 -15.49 -0.27 -2.37
C THR A 28 -14.55 0.11 -3.50
N GLY A 29 -13.62 1.00 -3.17
CA GLY A 29 -12.74 1.60 -4.15
C GLY A 29 -11.48 0.77 -4.41
N THR A 30 -10.34 1.43 -4.43
CA THR A 30 -9.02 0.84 -4.68
C THR A 30 -8.05 1.22 -3.58
N LEU A 31 -7.30 0.25 -3.09
CA LEU A 31 -6.14 0.47 -2.23
C LEU A 31 -4.88 0.16 -3.04
N GLN A 32 -3.93 1.09 -3.11
CA GLN A 32 -2.68 0.88 -3.83
C GLN A 32 -1.48 1.46 -3.08
N ILE A 33 -0.32 0.88 -3.32
CA ILE A 33 0.95 1.31 -2.72
C ILE A 33 1.85 1.81 -3.83
N HIS A 34 2.38 3.01 -3.63
CA HIS A 34 3.41 3.59 -4.49
C HIS A 34 4.76 3.61 -3.81
N ILE A 35 5.82 3.41 -4.59
CA ILE A 35 7.18 3.75 -4.21
C ILE A 35 7.59 5.00 -4.96
N ARG A 36 7.87 6.06 -4.20
CA ARG A 36 8.32 7.34 -4.72
C ARG A 36 9.79 7.55 -4.42
N THR A 37 10.58 7.77 -5.46
CA THR A 37 11.96 8.25 -5.39
C THR A 37 12.01 9.73 -5.81
N ASN A 38 13.23 10.29 -5.91
CA ASN A 38 13.40 11.63 -6.49
C ASN A 38 13.04 11.70 -7.99
N THR A 39 13.10 10.58 -8.70
CA THR A 39 12.95 10.52 -10.16
C THR A 39 11.73 9.74 -10.64
N SER A 40 11.07 9.00 -9.76
CA SER A 40 9.94 8.12 -10.11
C SER A 40 8.88 8.07 -9.02
N ASN A 41 7.67 7.72 -9.44
CA ASN A 41 6.58 7.31 -8.57
C ASN A 41 5.87 6.13 -9.22
N THR A 42 5.96 4.94 -8.63
CA THR A 42 5.54 3.69 -9.27
C THR A 42 4.60 2.92 -8.36
N VAL A 43 3.47 2.48 -8.89
CA VAL A 43 2.56 1.56 -8.17
C VAL A 43 3.19 0.18 -8.13
N VAL A 44 3.41 -0.36 -6.93
CA VAL A 44 4.02 -1.67 -6.70
C VAL A 44 3.04 -2.72 -6.18
N TRP A 45 1.87 -2.29 -5.75
CA TRP A 45 0.82 -3.17 -5.23
C TRP A 45 -0.53 -2.49 -5.37
N ARG A 46 -1.58 -3.25 -5.71
CA ARG A 46 -2.93 -2.73 -5.93
C ARG A 46 -3.99 -3.81 -5.73
N VAL A 47 -5.06 -3.45 -5.04
CA VAL A 47 -6.30 -4.23 -4.94
C VAL A 47 -7.50 -3.32 -5.16
N SER A 48 -8.54 -3.83 -5.80
CA SER A 48 -9.75 -3.08 -6.15
C SER A 48 -10.99 -3.90 -5.83
N GLY A 49 -12.06 -3.24 -5.42
CA GLY A 49 -13.33 -3.88 -5.05
C GLY A 49 -13.31 -4.44 -3.63
N ALA A 50 -14.42 -5.08 -3.26
CA ALA A 50 -14.57 -5.67 -1.94
C ALA A 50 -13.84 -7.00 -1.82
N ASN A 51 -13.24 -7.25 -0.65
CA ASN A 51 -12.82 -8.58 -0.23
C ASN A 51 -13.96 -9.29 0.52
N GLU A 52 -13.70 -10.53 0.93
CA GLU A 52 -14.52 -11.19 1.94
C GLU A 52 -14.52 -10.34 3.22
N LYS A 53 -15.58 -10.39 4.04
CA LYS A 53 -15.76 -9.56 5.26
C LYS A 53 -14.79 -9.95 6.39
N GLN A 54 -13.51 -9.98 6.09
CA GLN A 54 -12.37 -10.39 6.90
C GLN A 54 -11.14 -9.54 6.57
N TRP A 55 -10.23 -9.45 7.51
CA TRP A 55 -8.92 -8.85 7.30
C TRP A 55 -8.08 -9.74 6.41
N VAL A 56 -7.41 -9.14 5.43
CA VAL A 56 -6.54 -9.84 4.48
C VAL A 56 -5.12 -9.31 4.64
N PHE A 57 -4.16 -10.24 4.71
CA PHE A 57 -2.75 -9.91 4.73
C PHE A 57 -2.26 -9.63 3.31
N GLY A 58 -1.60 -8.49 3.12
CA GLY A 58 -0.96 -8.08 1.88
C GLY A 58 0.53 -7.85 2.09
N GLN A 59 1.32 -8.12 1.05
CA GLN A 59 2.73 -7.78 1.03
C GLN A 59 3.23 -7.48 -0.39
N THR A 60 4.27 -6.65 -0.50
CA THR A 60 4.93 -6.36 -1.78
C THR A 60 6.42 -6.08 -1.59
N PRO A 61 7.30 -6.61 -2.46
CA PRO A 61 8.71 -6.32 -2.39
C PRO A 61 9.00 -4.88 -2.79
N ILE A 62 9.94 -4.26 -2.08
CA ILE A 62 10.50 -2.94 -2.40
C ILE A 62 11.97 -3.14 -2.72
N ASN A 63 12.32 -2.83 -3.97
CA ASN A 63 13.70 -2.67 -4.39
C ASN A 63 13.88 -1.26 -4.97
N THR A 64 14.73 -0.46 -4.32
CA THR A 64 15.03 0.90 -4.76
C THR A 64 16.46 1.08 -5.25
N ASP A 65 17.23 0.00 -5.37
CA ASP A 65 18.64 0.00 -5.77
C ASP A 65 19.47 1.04 -4.97
N GLY A 66 19.28 1.08 -3.64
CA GLY A 66 19.98 2.01 -2.73
C GLY A 66 19.52 3.48 -2.84
N LYS A 67 18.44 3.78 -3.57
CA LYS A 67 17.91 5.15 -3.67
C LYS A 67 17.02 5.47 -2.48
N ARG A 68 17.10 6.72 -2.02
CA ARG A 68 16.11 7.28 -1.07
C ARG A 68 14.70 7.18 -1.65
N PHE A 69 13.77 6.71 -0.85
CA PHE A 69 12.39 6.52 -1.25
C PHE A 69 11.42 6.80 -0.11
N LYS A 70 10.14 6.95 -0.44
CA LYS A 70 9.03 6.81 0.51
C LYS A 70 8.01 5.85 -0.08
N PHE A 71 7.33 5.08 0.76
CA PHE A 71 6.11 4.40 0.34
C PHE A 71 4.90 5.29 0.63
N ILE A 72 3.90 5.21 -0.25
CA ILE A 72 2.64 5.94 -0.15
C ILE A 72 1.50 4.93 -0.28
N VAL A 73 0.67 4.82 0.76
CA VAL A 73 -0.58 4.07 0.70
C VAL A 73 -1.68 5.02 0.24
N GLU A 74 -2.31 4.72 -0.88
CA GLU A 74 -3.38 5.51 -1.48
C GLU A 74 -4.70 4.74 -1.46
N GLY A 75 -5.70 5.35 -0.82
CA GLY A 75 -7.11 4.94 -0.89
C GLY A 75 -7.87 5.79 -1.91
N ILE A 76 -8.37 5.15 -2.96
CA ILE A 76 -9.23 5.77 -3.97
C ILE A 76 -10.66 5.31 -3.70
N ALA A 77 -11.58 6.23 -3.44
CA ALA A 77 -12.99 5.90 -3.21
C ALA A 77 -13.64 5.33 -4.49
N GLY A 78 -14.56 4.37 -4.34
CA GLY A 78 -15.41 3.91 -5.43
C GLY A 78 -16.54 4.90 -5.73
N ALA A 79 -17.41 4.55 -6.68
CA ALA A 79 -18.56 5.38 -7.05
C ALA A 79 -19.71 5.22 -6.05
N GLY A 80 -19.66 5.93 -4.91
CA GLY A 80 -20.71 5.92 -3.90
C GLY A 80 -20.18 6.00 -2.47
N SER A 81 -21.06 5.85 -1.47
CA SER A 81 -20.72 5.93 -0.04
C SER A 81 -20.85 4.59 0.71
N GLU A 82 -21.30 3.53 0.03
CA GLU A 82 -21.59 2.22 0.63
C GLU A 82 -20.37 1.29 0.59
N GLY A 83 -19.20 1.77 1.01
CA GLY A 83 -18.00 0.94 1.11
C GLY A 83 -16.91 1.59 1.95
N ASP A 84 -16.03 0.76 2.50
CA ASP A 84 -14.92 1.17 3.35
C ASP A 84 -13.58 0.62 2.88
N ILE A 85 -12.51 1.27 3.36
CA ILE A 85 -11.13 0.82 3.26
C ILE A 85 -10.51 1.08 4.62
N ALA A 86 -10.07 0.02 5.30
CA ALA A 86 -9.31 0.08 6.53
C ALA A 86 -7.97 -0.63 6.35
N ILE A 87 -6.94 -0.12 7.02
CA ILE A 87 -5.59 -0.71 7.05
C ILE A 87 -5.12 -0.79 8.50
N ASP A 88 -4.32 -1.80 8.81
CA ASP A 88 -3.67 -1.96 10.12
C ASP A 88 -2.31 -2.66 9.96
N ASP A 89 -1.49 -2.64 11.01
CA ASP A 89 -0.22 -3.39 11.10
C ASP A 89 0.71 -3.17 9.89
N LEU A 90 0.82 -1.91 9.44
CA LEU A 90 1.70 -1.50 8.35
C LEU A 90 3.16 -1.54 8.80
N GLY A 91 3.97 -2.39 8.17
CA GLY A 91 5.36 -2.62 8.55
C GLY A 91 6.28 -2.78 7.35
N LEU A 92 7.53 -2.34 7.51
CA LEU A 92 8.61 -2.57 6.54
C LEU A 92 9.65 -3.49 7.19
N VAL A 93 9.81 -4.70 6.66
CA VAL A 93 10.73 -5.71 7.21
C VAL A 93 11.90 -5.95 6.25
N PRO A 94 13.14 -6.13 6.75
CA PRO A 94 14.28 -6.51 5.91
C PRO A 94 14.09 -7.88 5.27
N GLY A 95 14.47 -8.02 3.99
CA GLY A 95 14.44 -9.28 3.26
C GLY A 95 13.28 -9.42 2.26
N PRO A 96 13.19 -10.57 1.58
CA PRO A 96 12.14 -10.85 0.61
C PRO A 96 10.77 -11.03 1.27
N CYS A 97 9.72 -10.76 0.49
CA CYS A 97 8.36 -11.24 0.70
C CYS A 97 8.21 -12.68 0.14
#